data_AF-A0A7L4RGM7-F1
#
_entry.id   AF-A0A7L4RGM7-F1
#
_cell.length_a   1.000
_cell.length_b   1.000
_cell.length_c   1.000
_cell.angle_alpha   90.00
_cell.angle_beta   90.00
_cell.angle_gamma   90.00
#
_symmetry.space_group_name_H-M   'P 1'
#
loop_
_entity.id
_entity.type
_entity.pdbx_description
1 polymer ?
#
loop_
_entity_poly.entity_id
_entity_poly.type
_entity_poly.pdbx_seq_one_letter_code
_entity_poly.pdbx_strand_id
1 'polypeptide(L)'
;MCDLCEKARNMPEYLSLLSRMQEEDNARLAASMEFAPEMRLLGNKLYTSVKWPVKLAYPMFDARAAFSVPNNYYQNLYLDGERQGVMFAHGTMRSVFFSGERLMIFSTSVSHYHEKDFVTSFVVLHLEPAEYEYSRAADGTLTLSADITKAMKNIITGNTEKKKILFNFIHKPVNGRIVTKEKVLTSSQFRNVYAKYGGAQLRSASMDIEGYAITVPHFAPHPFMLQLYEKFGYVSKRDFQERTIDYFKSHLKPPFGEASAGIL
;
A
#
# COMPACT_ATOMS: atom_id res chain seq x y z
N MET A 1 8.97 21.39 2.87
CA MET A 1 7.57 20.90 2.93
C MET A 1 7.28 20.20 1.62
N CYS A 2 6.70 19.00 1.62
CA CYS A 2 6.51 18.20 0.41
C CYS A 2 5.34 18.76 -0.44
N ASP A 3 5.61 19.14 -1.70
CA ASP A 3 4.59 19.70 -2.62
C ASP A 3 3.41 18.74 -2.84
N LEU A 4 3.69 17.45 -3.00
CA LEU A 4 2.66 16.44 -3.18
C LEU A 4 1.74 16.33 -1.94
N CYS A 5 2.29 16.48 -0.75
CA CYS A 5 1.52 16.52 0.50
C CYS A 5 0.61 17.73 0.57
N GLU A 6 1.09 18.91 0.19
CA GLU A 6 0.28 20.13 0.17
C GLU A 6 -0.87 20.02 -0.83
N LYS A 7 -0.61 19.49 -2.03
CA LYS A 7 -1.67 19.22 -3.01
C LYS A 7 -2.71 18.22 -2.48
N ALA A 8 -2.27 17.08 -1.94
CA ALA A 8 -3.16 16.06 -1.41
C ALA A 8 -4.05 16.61 -0.27
N ARG A 9 -3.49 17.44 0.61
CA ARG A 9 -4.21 18.02 1.75
C ARG A 9 -5.28 19.04 1.34
N ASN A 10 -5.09 19.72 0.21
CA ASN A 10 -5.92 20.84 -0.20
C ASN A 10 -6.78 20.56 -1.44
N MET A 11 -6.74 19.34 -2.01
CA MET A 11 -7.49 18.97 -3.21
C MET A 11 -8.85 18.32 -2.85
N PRO A 12 -9.99 19.03 -2.99
CA PRO A 12 -11.30 18.54 -2.55
C PRO A 12 -11.72 17.21 -3.19
N GLU A 13 -11.37 17.00 -4.47
CA GLU A 13 -11.72 15.78 -5.21
C GLU A 13 -11.00 14.56 -4.64
N TYR A 14 -9.71 14.71 -4.30
CA TYR A 14 -8.95 13.63 -3.67
C TYR A 14 -9.48 13.35 -2.26
N LEU A 15 -9.74 14.40 -1.47
CA LEU A 15 -10.30 14.25 -0.12
C LEU A 15 -11.70 13.60 -0.14
N SER A 16 -12.53 13.89 -1.14
CA SER A 16 -13.83 13.26 -1.32
C SER A 16 -13.69 11.76 -1.60
N LEU A 17 -12.74 11.35 -2.44
CA LEU A 17 -12.44 9.93 -2.70
C LEU A 17 -11.96 9.22 -1.42
N LEU A 18 -11.11 9.87 -0.62
CA LEU A 18 -10.65 9.33 0.66
C LEU A 18 -11.78 9.23 1.69
N SER A 19 -12.68 10.21 1.76
CA SER A 19 -13.85 10.17 2.65
C SER A 19 -14.75 8.99 2.34
N ARG A 20 -15.08 8.78 1.05
CA ARG A 20 -15.91 7.65 0.63
C ARG A 20 -15.25 6.32 0.98
N MET A 21 -13.95 6.18 0.74
CA MET A 21 -13.20 4.97 1.12
C MET A 21 -13.24 4.72 2.63
N GLN A 22 -13.09 5.76 3.44
CA GLN A 22 -13.17 5.67 4.90
C GLN A 22 -14.59 5.30 5.38
N GLU A 23 -15.63 5.82 4.74
CA GLU A 23 -17.03 5.45 5.01
C GLU A 23 -17.28 3.97 4.71
N GLU A 24 -16.83 3.49 3.55
CA GLU A 24 -16.89 2.07 3.18
C GLU A 24 -16.13 1.18 4.17
N ASP A 25 -14.91 1.56 4.55
CA ASP A 25 -14.09 0.80 5.49
C ASP A 25 -14.71 0.76 6.89
N ASN A 26 -15.36 1.84 7.33
CA ASN A 26 -16.12 1.86 8.58
C ASN A 26 -17.31 0.89 8.53
N ALA A 27 -18.05 0.87 7.43
CA ALA A 27 -19.16 -0.07 7.24
C ALA A 27 -18.68 -1.52 7.22
N ARG A 28 -17.57 -1.81 6.53
CA ARG A 28 -16.95 -3.15 6.48
C ARG A 28 -16.43 -3.59 7.85
N LEU A 29 -15.85 -2.67 8.63
CA LEU A 29 -15.42 -2.94 10.01
C LEU A 29 -16.60 -3.23 10.93
N ALA A 30 -17.71 -2.50 10.81
CA ALA A 30 -18.93 -2.77 11.56
C ALA A 30 -19.46 -4.17 11.24
N ALA A 31 -19.56 -4.54 9.95
CA ALA A 31 -19.94 -5.89 9.53
C ALA A 31 -18.97 -6.97 10.07
N SER A 32 -17.67 -6.66 10.12
CA SER A 32 -16.67 -7.60 10.68
C SER A 32 -16.84 -7.83 12.18
N MET A 33 -17.26 -6.80 12.92
CA MET A 33 -17.61 -6.94 14.34
C MET A 33 -18.87 -7.78 14.53
N GLU A 34 -19.88 -7.62 13.66
CA GLU A 34 -21.08 -8.47 13.64
C GLU A 34 -20.72 -9.94 13.37
N PHE A 35 -19.80 -10.21 12.44
CA PHE A 35 -19.39 -11.57 12.05
C PHE A 35 -18.31 -12.20 12.95
N ALA A 36 -17.68 -11.43 13.84
CA ALA A 36 -16.60 -11.92 14.68
C ALA A 36 -16.94 -13.17 15.54
N PRO A 37 -18.17 -13.30 16.09
CA PRO A 37 -18.58 -14.50 16.83
C PRO A 37 -18.59 -15.78 15.96
N GLU A 38 -18.94 -15.65 14.68
CA GLU A 38 -19.04 -16.76 13.72
C GLU A 38 -17.68 -17.07 13.07
N MET A 39 -16.85 -16.03 12.86
CA MET A 39 -15.57 -16.11 12.20
C MET A 39 -14.42 -15.82 13.17
N ARG A 40 -14.14 -16.78 14.06
CA ARG A 40 -13.14 -16.65 15.14
C ARG A 40 -11.77 -16.12 14.71
N LEU A 41 -11.35 -16.36 13.46
CA LEU A 41 -10.07 -15.88 12.93
C LEU A 41 -10.01 -14.35 12.72
N LEU A 42 -11.14 -13.65 12.66
CA LEU A 42 -11.18 -12.19 12.50
C LEU A 42 -10.57 -11.46 13.71
N GLY A 43 -10.76 -11.99 14.93
CA GLY A 43 -10.25 -11.37 16.16
C GLY A 43 -8.73 -11.18 16.18
N ASN A 44 -7.99 -11.93 15.35
CA ASN A 44 -6.52 -11.93 15.35
C ASN A 44 -5.91 -11.12 14.19
N LYS A 45 -6.70 -10.40 13.39
CA LYS A 45 -6.19 -9.72 12.18
C LYS A 45 -6.56 -8.25 12.04
N LEU A 46 -7.32 -7.70 12.99
CA LEU A 46 -7.88 -6.35 12.92
C LEU A 46 -7.29 -5.47 14.04
N TYR A 47 -6.22 -4.73 13.71
CA TYR A 47 -5.43 -3.94 14.66
C TYR A 47 -5.15 -2.53 14.17
N THR A 48 -5.09 -1.60 15.12
CA THR A 48 -4.62 -0.23 14.87
C THR A 48 -3.67 0.23 15.97
N SER A 49 -2.61 0.92 15.58
CA SER A 49 -1.68 1.59 16.50
C SER A 49 -2.06 3.06 16.75
N VAL A 50 -3.08 3.56 16.07
CA VAL A 50 -3.60 4.93 16.16
C VAL A 50 -5.09 4.90 16.48
N LYS A 51 -5.64 6.03 16.92
CA LYS A 51 -7.09 6.14 17.12
C LYS A 51 -7.80 6.08 15.76
N TRP A 52 -8.60 5.03 15.56
CA TRP A 52 -9.51 4.90 14.42
C TRP A 52 -10.88 5.50 14.76
N PRO A 53 -11.57 6.19 13.83
CA PRO A 53 -11.17 6.49 12.45
C PRO A 53 -10.04 7.53 12.36
N VAL A 54 -9.15 7.38 11.38
CA VAL A 54 -8.09 8.36 11.09
C VAL A 54 -8.53 9.27 9.97
N LYS A 55 -8.21 10.56 10.05
CA LYS A 55 -8.41 11.50 8.93
C LYS A 55 -7.31 11.30 7.90
N LEU A 56 -7.64 10.69 6.76
CA LEU A 56 -6.72 10.52 5.64
C LEU A 56 -6.69 11.79 4.80
N ALA A 57 -5.52 12.42 4.71
CA ALA A 57 -5.29 13.60 3.86
C ALA A 57 -3.86 13.60 3.29
N TYR A 58 -3.32 12.41 3.05
CA TYR A 58 -1.93 12.19 2.67
C TYR A 58 -1.84 11.53 1.29
N PRO A 59 -0.76 11.77 0.53
CA PRO A 59 -0.45 10.97 -0.66
C PRO A 59 -0.19 9.51 -0.23
N MET A 60 -0.98 8.57 -0.75
CA MET A 60 -0.86 7.15 -0.43
C MET A 60 -0.23 6.37 -1.58
N PHE A 61 0.66 5.43 -1.26
CA PHE A 61 1.31 4.59 -2.27
C PHE A 61 1.18 3.11 -1.93
N ASP A 62 0.63 2.31 -2.83
CA ASP A 62 0.53 0.87 -2.67
C ASP A 62 1.92 0.21 -2.79
N ALA A 63 2.31 -0.58 -1.80
CA ALA A 63 3.50 -1.44 -1.88
C ALA A 63 3.20 -2.67 -2.75
N ARG A 64 3.47 -2.57 -4.06
CA ARG A 64 3.15 -3.59 -5.06
C ARG A 64 4.28 -4.59 -5.28
N ALA A 65 3.92 -5.86 -5.46
CA ALA A 65 4.84 -6.93 -5.81
C ALA A 65 5.34 -6.80 -7.26
N ALA A 66 6.42 -7.52 -7.60
CA ALA A 66 6.81 -7.69 -9.00
C ALA A 66 5.73 -8.47 -9.76
N PHE A 67 5.40 -8.03 -10.98
CA PHE A 67 4.34 -8.64 -11.78
C PHE A 67 3.04 -8.79 -10.97
N SER A 68 2.63 -7.75 -10.22
CA SER A 68 1.44 -7.79 -9.36
C SER A 68 0.25 -8.45 -10.06
N VAL A 69 -0.12 -9.62 -9.56
CA VAL A 69 -1.29 -10.40 -10.00
C VAL A 69 -2.35 -10.34 -8.91
N PRO A 70 -3.63 -10.59 -9.20
CA PRO A 70 -4.67 -10.52 -8.18
C PRO A 70 -4.45 -11.39 -6.94
N ASN A 71 -3.70 -12.50 -7.01
CA ASN A 71 -3.42 -13.34 -5.84
C ASN A 71 -2.08 -13.02 -5.14
N ASN A 72 -1.27 -12.12 -5.69
CA ASN A 72 0.02 -11.70 -5.13
C ASN A 72 0.30 -10.27 -5.61
N TYR A 73 -0.57 -9.36 -5.17
CA TYR A 73 -0.60 -7.99 -5.65
C TYR A 73 0.32 -7.08 -4.83
N TYR A 74 0.30 -7.28 -3.51
CA TYR A 74 1.03 -6.46 -2.55
C TYR A 74 2.26 -7.17 -1.99
N GLN A 75 3.27 -6.39 -1.61
CA GLN A 75 4.45 -6.85 -0.89
C GLN A 75 4.08 -7.32 0.53
N ASN A 76 4.91 -8.17 1.13
CA ASN A 76 4.52 -8.88 2.35
C ASN A 76 4.57 -8.01 3.60
N LEU A 77 3.52 -8.12 4.40
CA LEU A 77 3.42 -7.61 5.76
C LEU A 77 3.05 -8.79 6.67
N TYR A 78 3.70 -8.91 7.81
CA TYR A 78 3.44 -9.95 8.79
C TYR A 78 3.03 -9.34 10.13
N LEU A 79 2.05 -9.96 10.78
CA LEU A 79 1.58 -9.65 12.13
C LEU A 79 1.63 -10.93 12.95
N ASP A 80 2.38 -10.94 14.05
CA ASP A 80 2.61 -12.13 14.89
C ASP A 80 3.09 -13.36 14.09
N GLY A 81 3.87 -13.14 13.03
CA GLY A 81 4.35 -14.19 12.12
C GLY A 81 3.37 -14.60 11.03
N GLU A 82 2.11 -14.14 11.08
CA GLU A 82 1.12 -14.40 10.03
C GLU A 82 1.17 -13.38 8.90
N ARG A 83 1.29 -13.87 7.66
CA ARG A 83 1.25 -13.04 6.45
C ARG A 83 -0.15 -12.43 6.28
N GLN A 84 -0.21 -11.11 6.21
CA GLN A 84 -1.45 -10.37 5.91
C GLN A 84 -1.85 -10.57 4.44
N GLY A 85 -3.15 -10.43 4.15
CA GLY A 85 -3.72 -10.71 2.82
C GLY A 85 -3.00 -9.94 1.70
N VAL A 86 -2.67 -10.62 0.60
CA VAL A 86 -1.92 -10.03 -0.53
C VAL A 86 -2.73 -9.94 -1.81
N MET A 87 -4.02 -10.29 -1.75
CA MET A 87 -4.87 -10.32 -2.93
C MET A 87 -5.33 -8.92 -3.33
N PHE A 88 -5.59 -8.71 -4.60
CA PHE A 88 -6.30 -7.54 -5.11
C PHE A 88 -7.80 -7.83 -5.16
N ALA A 89 -8.57 -7.00 -4.48
CA ALA A 89 -10.01 -6.97 -4.52
C ALA A 89 -10.49 -5.53 -4.28
N HIS A 90 -11.76 -5.27 -4.58
CA HIS A 90 -12.36 -3.99 -4.23
C HIS A 90 -12.28 -3.77 -2.70
N GLY A 91 -11.92 -2.55 -2.28
CA GLY A 91 -11.71 -2.20 -0.86
C GLY A 91 -10.42 -2.75 -0.23
N THR A 92 -9.58 -3.46 -0.98
CA THR A 92 -8.30 -4.00 -0.47
C THR A 92 -7.15 -3.07 -0.84
N MET A 93 -6.21 -2.85 0.08
CA MET A 93 -5.04 -2.00 -0.13
C MET A 93 -3.87 -2.40 0.77
N ARG A 94 -2.66 -1.96 0.40
CA ARG A 94 -1.48 -1.90 1.28
C ARG A 94 -0.72 -0.63 0.98
N SER A 95 -1.25 0.46 1.50
CA SER A 95 -0.71 1.80 1.33
C SER A 95 0.40 2.07 2.35
N VAL A 96 1.45 2.73 1.86
CA VAL A 96 2.59 3.25 2.63
C VAL A 96 2.68 4.75 2.35
N PHE A 97 2.75 5.55 3.41
CA PHE A 97 2.82 7.02 3.31
C PHE A 97 3.41 7.62 4.58
N PHE A 98 3.65 8.93 4.58
CA PHE A 98 4.17 9.66 5.73
C PHE A 98 3.13 10.63 6.31
N SER A 99 3.06 10.68 7.63
CA SER A 99 2.40 11.73 8.41
C SER A 99 3.45 12.48 9.23
N GLY A 100 3.95 13.59 8.67
CA GLY A 100 5.16 14.24 9.19
C GLY A 100 6.39 13.35 8.97
N GLU A 101 7.11 13.03 10.04
CA GLU A 101 8.26 12.11 10.04
C GLU A 101 7.87 10.63 10.28
N ARG A 102 6.60 10.37 10.61
CA ARG A 102 6.10 9.02 10.90
C ARG A 102 5.79 8.27 9.62
N LEU A 103 6.26 7.04 9.53
CA LEU A 103 5.86 6.12 8.47
C LEU A 103 4.52 5.50 8.85
N MET A 104 3.57 5.56 7.93
CA MET A 104 2.23 5.02 8.06
C MET A 104 2.05 3.84 7.11
N ILE A 105 1.47 2.76 7.60
CA ILE A 105 1.02 1.63 6.78
C ILE A 105 -0.47 1.44 7.01
N PHE A 106 -1.23 1.46 5.93
CA PHE A 106 -2.65 1.11 5.94
C PHE A 106 -2.86 -0.12 5.04
N SER A 107 -3.10 -1.26 5.68
CA SER A 107 -3.32 -2.54 5.00
C SER A 107 -4.72 -3.05 5.33
N THR A 108 -5.56 -3.18 4.33
CA THR A 108 -6.93 -3.70 4.46
C THR A 108 -7.11 -4.84 3.48
N SER A 109 -7.78 -5.92 3.88
CA SER A 109 -8.23 -6.99 2.98
C SER A 109 -9.70 -7.25 3.19
N VAL A 110 -10.46 -7.31 2.10
CA VAL A 110 -11.92 -7.40 2.11
C VAL A 110 -12.38 -8.73 1.53
N SER A 111 -13.46 -9.27 2.08
CA SER A 111 -14.20 -10.41 1.55
C SER A 111 -15.69 -10.11 1.59
N HIS A 112 -16.48 -10.97 0.95
CA HIS A 112 -17.93 -10.86 0.86
C HIS A 112 -18.61 -12.04 1.56
N TYR A 113 -19.61 -11.79 2.40
CA TYR A 113 -20.39 -12.81 3.10
C TYR A 113 -21.80 -12.29 3.41
N HIS A 114 -22.83 -13.11 3.17
CA HIS A 114 -24.25 -12.75 3.35
C HIS A 114 -24.60 -11.36 2.80
N GLU A 115 -24.24 -11.10 1.54
CA GLU A 115 -24.51 -9.83 0.83
C GLU A 115 -23.81 -8.59 1.42
N LYS A 116 -22.94 -8.75 2.43
CA LYS A 116 -22.14 -7.68 3.02
C LYS A 116 -20.65 -7.86 2.73
N ASP A 117 -19.99 -6.75 2.45
CA ASP A 117 -18.53 -6.68 2.46
C ASP A 117 -18.03 -6.54 3.91
N PHE A 118 -16.99 -7.29 4.26
CA PHE A 118 -16.35 -7.23 5.57
C PHE A 118 -14.83 -7.33 5.44
N VAL A 119 -14.10 -6.81 6.43
CA VAL A 119 -12.63 -6.91 6.46
C VAL A 119 -12.19 -8.23 7.08
N THR A 120 -11.30 -8.93 6.37
CA THR A 120 -10.64 -10.16 6.85
C THR A 120 -9.29 -9.89 7.49
N SER A 121 -8.71 -8.71 7.21
CA SER A 121 -7.48 -8.19 7.79
C SER A 121 -7.55 -6.66 7.73
N PHE A 122 -7.13 -6.00 8.80
CA PHE A 122 -7.08 -4.55 8.91
C PHE A 122 -5.93 -4.15 9.81
N VAL A 123 -4.95 -3.44 9.26
CA VAL A 123 -3.77 -2.96 9.98
C VAL A 123 -3.57 -1.48 9.65
N VAL A 124 -3.73 -0.62 10.65
CA VAL A 124 -3.31 0.79 10.60
C VAL A 124 -2.14 0.99 11.55
N LEU A 125 -0.96 1.08 10.98
CA LEU A 125 0.30 1.19 11.71
C LEU A 125 0.91 2.57 11.53
N HIS A 126 1.35 3.18 12.63
CA HIS A 126 2.31 4.27 12.62
C HIS A 126 3.63 3.76 13.19
N LEU A 127 4.73 4.23 12.61
CA LEU A 127 6.09 3.99 13.06
C LEU A 127 6.78 5.33 13.23
N GLU A 128 7.31 5.54 14.43
CA GLU A 128 8.23 6.64 14.70
C GLU A 128 9.56 6.41 13.96
N PRO A 129 10.38 7.45 13.72
CA PRO A 129 11.63 7.33 12.97
C PRO A 129 12.61 6.26 13.47
N ALA A 130 12.57 5.90 14.76
CA ALA A 130 13.41 4.86 15.34
C ALA A 130 12.81 3.44 15.21
N GLU A 131 11.58 3.30 14.72
CA GLU A 131 10.85 2.04 14.61
C GLU A 131 10.85 1.46 13.18
N TYR A 132 11.50 2.13 12.23
CA TYR A 132 11.72 1.62 10.88
C TYR A 132 13.13 1.98 10.39
N GLU A 133 13.62 1.17 9.47
CA GLU A 133 14.88 1.37 8.79
C GLU A 133 14.63 1.63 7.31
N TYR A 134 15.55 2.34 6.68
CA TYR A 134 15.54 2.48 5.23
C TYR A 134 16.96 2.49 4.67
N SER A 135 17.08 1.97 3.45
CA SER A 135 18.35 1.98 2.70
C SER A 135 18.11 2.40 1.26
N ARG A 136 19.10 3.07 0.66
CA ARG A 136 19.11 3.40 -0.77
C ARG A 136 20.34 2.75 -1.40
N ALA A 137 20.12 1.90 -2.39
CA ALA A 137 21.20 1.32 -3.18
C ALA A 137 21.58 2.26 -4.34
N ALA A 138 22.79 2.10 -4.86
CA ALA A 138 23.32 2.91 -5.96
C ALA A 138 22.48 2.80 -7.25
N ASP A 139 21.76 1.68 -7.44
CA ASP A 139 20.85 1.45 -8.57
C ASP A 139 19.50 2.17 -8.42
N GLY A 140 19.32 2.97 -7.37
CA GLY A 140 18.08 3.68 -7.06
C GLY A 140 17.05 2.85 -6.30
N THR A 141 17.37 1.61 -5.91
CA THR A 141 16.48 0.79 -5.08
C THR A 141 16.34 1.39 -3.68
N LEU A 142 15.11 1.68 -3.26
CA LEU A 142 14.76 2.05 -1.90
C LEU A 142 14.19 0.83 -1.17
N THR A 143 14.64 0.60 0.06
CA THR A 143 14.06 -0.40 0.96
C THR A 143 13.55 0.29 2.22
N LEU A 144 12.34 -0.07 2.66
CA LEU A 144 11.75 0.31 3.95
C LEU A 144 11.46 -0.98 4.72
N SER A 145 12.00 -1.11 5.94
CA SER A 145 11.86 -2.32 6.75
C SER A 145 11.53 -2.00 8.19
N ALA A 146 10.84 -2.91 8.85
CA ALA A 146 10.71 -2.93 10.30
C ALA A 146 10.61 -4.37 10.77
N ASP A 147 11.28 -4.69 11.87
CA ASP A 147 11.04 -5.86 12.71
C ASP A 147 10.92 -5.36 14.16
N ILE A 148 9.69 -5.09 14.59
CA ILE A 148 9.41 -4.47 15.88
C ILE A 148 8.29 -5.16 16.64
N THR A 149 8.21 -4.87 17.92
CA THR A 149 7.01 -5.17 18.73
C THR A 149 6.36 -3.87 19.16
N LYS A 150 5.09 -3.66 18.79
CA LYS A 150 4.35 -2.42 19.10
C LYS A 150 3.04 -2.72 19.80
N ALA A 151 2.64 -1.83 20.71
CA ALA A 151 1.30 -1.88 21.30
C ALA A 151 0.26 -1.47 20.23
N MET A 152 -0.73 -2.33 20.00
CA MET A 152 -1.81 -2.12 19.04
C MET A 152 -3.16 -2.45 19.66
N LYS A 153 -4.17 -1.65 19.36
CA LYS A 153 -5.55 -1.90 19.76
C LYS A 153 -6.20 -2.88 18.79
N ASN A 154 -6.70 -3.99 19.32
CA ASN A 154 -7.60 -4.90 18.63
C ASN A 154 -8.95 -4.20 18.41
N ILE A 155 -9.40 -4.10 17.16
CA ILE A 155 -10.63 -3.37 16.83
C ILE A 155 -11.87 -4.13 17.29
N ILE A 156 -11.83 -5.47 17.26
CA ILE A 156 -12.95 -6.33 17.66
C ILE A 156 -13.11 -6.34 19.18
N THR A 157 -12.03 -6.60 19.92
CA THR A 157 -12.10 -6.76 21.38
C THR A 157 -11.93 -5.46 22.14
N GLY A 158 -11.38 -4.43 21.50
CA GLY A 158 -11.04 -3.15 22.13
C GLY A 158 -9.77 -3.19 22.99
N ASN A 159 -9.17 -4.35 23.20
CA ASN A 159 -7.98 -4.52 24.03
C ASN A 159 -6.72 -4.04 23.33
N THR A 160 -5.77 -3.52 24.11
CA THR A 160 -4.42 -3.23 23.62
C THR A 160 -3.55 -4.46 23.82
N GLU A 161 -2.92 -4.92 22.74
CA GLU A 161 -2.06 -6.10 22.70
C GLU A 161 -0.68 -5.73 22.14
N LYS A 162 0.37 -6.44 22.56
CA LYS A 162 1.70 -6.32 21.95
C LYS A 162 1.74 -7.19 20.70
N LYS A 163 2.02 -6.57 19.55
CA LYS A 163 2.07 -7.26 18.26
C LYS A 163 3.45 -7.18 17.65
N LYS A 164 3.95 -8.32 17.17
CA LYS A 164 5.17 -8.38 16.37
C LYS A 164 4.82 -8.02 14.94
N ILE A 165 5.51 -7.02 14.38
CA ILE A 165 5.27 -6.52 13.03
C ILE A 165 6.56 -6.69 12.25
N LEU A 166 6.44 -7.28 11.06
CA LEU A 166 7.57 -7.48 10.16
C LEU A 166 7.18 -7.12 8.73
N PHE A 167 7.96 -6.28 8.07
CA PHE A 167 7.90 -6.06 6.63
C PHE A 167 9.26 -5.65 6.06
N ASN A 168 9.40 -5.85 4.76
CA ASN A 168 10.53 -5.39 3.98
C ASN A 168 10.02 -4.95 2.60
N PHE A 169 9.60 -3.69 2.50
CA PHE A 169 9.07 -3.14 1.27
C PHE A 169 10.17 -2.54 0.41
N ILE A 170 10.16 -2.90 -0.86
CA ILE A 170 11.18 -2.54 -1.83
C ILE A 170 10.54 -1.71 -2.94
N HIS A 171 11.17 -0.60 -3.29
CA HIS A 171 10.92 0.14 -4.51
C HIS A 171 12.15 0.08 -5.41
N LYS A 172 12.02 -0.63 -6.53
CA LYS A 172 12.98 -0.53 -7.63
C LYS A 172 12.51 0.51 -8.64
N PRO A 173 13.42 1.29 -9.26
CA PRO A 173 13.07 2.19 -10.34
C PRO A 173 12.28 1.47 -11.43
N VAL A 174 11.15 2.05 -11.83
CA VAL A 174 10.23 1.42 -12.79
C VAL A 174 10.54 1.78 -14.25
N ASN A 175 11.40 2.78 -14.50
CA ASN A 175 11.79 3.16 -15.85
C ASN A 175 12.43 1.96 -16.60
N GLY A 176 11.95 1.69 -17.81
CA GLY A 176 12.34 0.52 -18.60
C GLY A 176 11.84 -0.84 -18.06
N ARG A 177 11.07 -0.86 -16.97
CA ARG A 177 10.49 -2.07 -16.34
C ARG A 177 8.97 -2.17 -16.50
N ILE A 178 8.37 -1.17 -17.15
CA ILE A 178 6.96 -1.11 -17.54
C ILE A 178 6.80 -1.80 -18.90
N VAL A 179 5.99 -2.85 -18.96
CA VAL A 179 5.77 -3.64 -20.18
C VAL A 179 4.28 -3.63 -20.51
N THR A 180 3.91 -3.32 -21.76
CA THR A 180 2.51 -3.29 -22.18
C THR A 180 1.86 -4.67 -22.09
N LYS A 181 0.54 -4.72 -21.84
CA LYS A 181 -0.22 -5.98 -21.68
C LYS A 181 -0.04 -6.90 -22.89
N GLU A 182 0.05 -6.37 -24.10
CA GLU A 182 0.24 -7.16 -25.33
C GLU A 182 1.60 -7.87 -25.35
N LYS A 183 2.67 -7.14 -24.99
CA LYS A 183 4.04 -7.71 -24.87
C LYS A 183 4.16 -8.65 -23.67
N VAL A 184 3.37 -8.40 -22.64
CA VAL A 184 3.33 -9.21 -21.43
C VAL A 184 2.65 -10.56 -21.69
N LEU A 185 1.49 -10.58 -22.36
CA LEU A 185 0.73 -11.79 -22.72
C LEU A 185 1.51 -12.75 -23.64
N THR A 186 2.46 -12.23 -24.41
CA THR A 186 3.31 -13.02 -25.31
C THR A 186 4.52 -13.65 -24.61
N SER A 187 4.94 -13.14 -23.44
CA SER A 187 6.11 -13.65 -22.70
C SER A 187 5.84 -14.97 -21.95
N SER A 188 6.82 -15.89 -21.98
CA SER A 188 6.76 -17.18 -21.28
C SER A 188 6.72 -17.02 -19.75
N GLN A 189 7.44 -16.04 -19.20
CA GLN A 189 7.47 -15.75 -17.78
C GLN A 189 6.11 -15.29 -17.25
N PHE A 190 5.38 -14.47 -18.02
CA PHE A 190 4.02 -14.07 -17.66
C PHE A 190 3.03 -15.22 -17.77
N ARG A 191 3.09 -16.04 -18.83
CA ARG A 191 2.28 -17.27 -18.90
C ARG A 191 2.52 -18.14 -17.67
N ASN A 192 3.76 -18.32 -17.23
CA ASN A 192 4.06 -19.14 -16.06
C ASN A 192 3.51 -18.57 -14.74
N VAL A 193 3.47 -17.24 -14.61
CA VAL A 193 2.90 -16.57 -13.43
C VAL A 193 1.38 -16.57 -13.46
N TYR A 194 0.74 -16.35 -14.62
CA TYR A 194 -0.71 -16.16 -14.73
C TYR A 194 -1.49 -17.44 -15.12
N ALA A 195 -0.88 -18.41 -15.80
CA ALA A 195 -1.52 -19.69 -16.15
C ALA A 195 -1.83 -20.55 -14.92
N LYS A 196 -1.08 -20.36 -13.82
CA LYS A 196 -1.31 -21.07 -12.55
C LYS A 196 -2.61 -20.69 -11.85
N TYR A 197 -3.30 -19.62 -12.29
CA TYR A 197 -4.40 -19.03 -11.53
C TYR A 197 -5.78 -19.10 -12.20
N GLY A 198 -5.92 -19.81 -13.33
CA GLY A 198 -7.20 -20.05 -14.01
C GLY A 198 -7.85 -18.78 -14.58
N GLY A 199 -8.17 -18.75 -15.88
CA GLY A 199 -8.86 -17.60 -16.49
C GLY A 199 -8.00 -16.33 -16.56
N ALA A 200 -6.76 -16.47 -17.06
CA ALA A 200 -5.79 -15.38 -17.24
C ALA A 200 -6.38 -14.14 -17.97
N GLN A 201 -7.33 -14.35 -18.88
CA GLN A 201 -8.01 -13.30 -19.65
C GLN A 201 -9.03 -12.48 -18.83
N LEU A 202 -9.83 -13.14 -17.98
CA LEU A 202 -10.88 -12.49 -17.18
C LEU A 202 -10.31 -11.67 -16.02
N ARG A 203 -9.17 -12.09 -15.45
CA ARG A 203 -8.49 -11.36 -14.36
C ARG A 203 -7.50 -10.31 -14.86
N SER A 204 -7.00 -10.40 -16.09
CA SER A 204 -6.23 -9.32 -16.73
C SER A 204 -7.10 -8.12 -17.15
N ALA A 205 -8.39 -8.36 -17.37
CA ALA A 205 -9.38 -7.35 -17.74
C ALA A 205 -9.75 -6.44 -16.55
N SER A 206 -9.72 -6.94 -15.32
CA SER A 206 -9.94 -6.12 -14.11
C SER A 206 -8.71 -5.30 -13.66
N MET A 207 -7.55 -5.53 -14.28
CA MET A 207 -6.33 -4.72 -14.09
C MET A 207 -6.35 -3.47 -14.98
N ASP A 208 -7.41 -2.66 -14.98
CA ASP A 208 -7.37 -1.41 -15.73
C ASP A 208 -6.89 -0.25 -14.86
N ILE A 209 -5.61 0.07 -15.00
CA ILE A 209 -5.16 1.45 -14.76
C ILE A 209 -4.40 2.03 -15.96
N GLU A 210 -3.78 1.22 -16.85
CA GLU A 210 -3.17 1.76 -18.08
C GLU A 210 -2.68 0.70 -19.10
N GLY A 211 -3.14 -0.55 -19.03
CA GLY A 211 -2.72 -1.54 -20.03
C GLY A 211 -1.25 -1.98 -19.96
N TYR A 212 -0.58 -1.92 -18.80
CA TYR A 212 0.79 -2.45 -18.62
C TYR A 212 1.00 -3.18 -17.28
N ALA A 213 2.08 -3.95 -17.20
CA ALA A 213 2.59 -4.59 -15.98
C ALA A 213 3.99 -4.06 -15.62
N ILE A 214 4.27 -3.91 -14.33
CA ILE A 214 5.59 -3.52 -13.82
C ILE A 214 6.29 -4.75 -13.27
N THR A 215 7.48 -5.03 -13.79
CA THR A 215 8.19 -6.30 -13.61
C THR A 215 9.03 -6.39 -12.32
N VAL A 216 9.02 -5.34 -11.51
CA VAL A 216 9.81 -5.19 -10.28
C VAL A 216 8.90 -4.75 -9.11
N PRO A 217 9.26 -5.08 -7.85
CA PRO A 217 8.52 -4.54 -6.71
C PRO A 217 8.70 -3.01 -6.66
N HIS A 218 7.60 -2.30 -6.41
CA HIS A 218 7.57 -0.86 -6.43
C HIS A 218 6.50 -0.31 -5.49
N PHE A 219 6.69 0.92 -5.05
CA PHE A 219 5.60 1.76 -4.56
C PHE A 219 4.88 2.36 -5.76
N ALA A 220 3.56 2.23 -5.81
CA ALA A 220 2.71 2.79 -6.87
C ALA A 220 1.77 3.83 -6.26
N PRO A 221 1.52 5.00 -6.89
CA PRO A 221 0.52 5.93 -6.39
C PRO A 221 -0.83 5.22 -6.28
N HIS A 222 -1.56 5.47 -5.19
CA HIS A 222 -2.86 4.86 -4.97
C HIS A 222 -3.80 5.15 -6.16
N PRO A 223 -4.73 4.25 -6.54
CA PRO A 223 -5.59 4.45 -7.70
C PRO A 223 -6.32 5.80 -7.74
N PHE A 224 -6.73 6.34 -6.59
CA PHE A 224 -7.33 7.67 -6.50
C PHE A 224 -6.38 8.80 -6.91
N MET A 225 -5.09 8.68 -6.59
CA MET A 225 -4.08 9.65 -7.04
C MET A 225 -3.82 9.51 -8.54
N LEU A 226 -3.79 8.27 -9.05
CA LEU A 226 -3.63 8.00 -10.48
C LEU A 226 -4.83 8.49 -11.31
N GLN A 227 -6.04 8.50 -10.77
CA GLN A 227 -7.22 9.09 -11.42
C GLN A 227 -7.09 10.62 -11.55
N LEU A 228 -6.32 11.25 -10.67
CA LEU A 228 -6.16 12.70 -10.57
C LEU A 228 -4.72 13.15 -10.92
N TYR A 229 -3.97 12.36 -11.70
CA TYR A 229 -2.53 12.57 -11.94
C TYR A 229 -2.21 14.00 -12.44
N GLU A 230 -3.04 14.54 -13.33
CA GLU A 230 -2.87 15.91 -13.87
C GLU A 230 -3.01 16.96 -12.78
N LYS A 231 -3.97 16.79 -11.86
CA LYS A 231 -4.16 17.70 -10.71
C LYS A 231 -3.01 17.62 -9.71
N PHE A 232 -2.33 16.48 -9.64
CA PHE A 232 -1.09 16.35 -8.87
C PHE A 232 0.13 16.94 -9.60
N GLY A 233 -0.01 17.34 -10.87
CA GLY A 233 1.02 18.01 -11.68
C GLY A 233 1.86 17.05 -12.53
N TYR A 234 1.39 15.83 -12.77
CA TYR A 234 2.08 14.86 -13.61
C TYR A 234 1.52 14.86 -15.03
N VAL A 235 2.37 14.57 -16.01
CA VAL A 235 2.00 14.62 -17.44
C VAL A 235 1.23 13.38 -17.89
N SER A 236 1.45 12.26 -17.21
CA SER A 236 0.75 10.98 -17.44
C SER A 236 0.76 10.16 -16.14
N LYS A 237 -0.09 9.13 -16.02
CA LYS A 237 0.00 8.24 -14.85
C LYS A 237 1.33 7.48 -14.86
N ARG A 238 1.88 7.16 -16.03
CA ARG A 238 3.23 6.61 -16.18
C ARG A 238 4.30 7.53 -15.58
N ASP A 239 4.27 8.82 -15.89
CA ASP A 239 5.20 9.82 -15.29
C ASP A 239 5.05 9.85 -13.75
N PHE A 240 3.82 9.75 -13.24
CA PHE A 240 3.58 9.66 -11.80
C PHE A 240 4.17 8.38 -11.17
N GLN A 241 4.01 7.23 -11.83
CA GLN A 241 4.63 5.97 -11.39
C GLN A 241 6.16 6.10 -11.35
N GLU A 242 6.77 6.64 -12.41
CA GLU A 242 8.22 6.81 -12.53
C GLU A 242 8.80 7.79 -11.48
N ARG A 243 8.04 8.82 -11.09
CA ARG A 243 8.44 9.84 -10.09
C ARG A 243 8.05 9.53 -8.66
N THR A 244 7.45 8.37 -8.38
CA THR A 244 7.01 8.01 -7.02
C THR A 244 8.14 8.08 -5.99
N ILE A 245 9.38 7.76 -6.38
CA ILE A 245 10.54 7.80 -5.49
C ILE A 245 10.82 9.20 -4.91
N ASP A 246 10.45 10.26 -5.61
CA ASP A 246 10.72 11.64 -5.19
C ASP A 246 9.95 11.99 -3.91
N TYR A 247 8.73 11.45 -3.76
CA TYR A 247 7.96 11.55 -2.53
C TYR A 247 8.73 10.95 -1.34
N PHE A 248 9.18 9.71 -1.46
CA PHE A 248 9.90 9.03 -0.37
C PHE A 248 11.24 9.72 -0.06
N LYS A 249 11.96 10.20 -1.07
CA LYS A 249 13.20 10.97 -0.88
C LYS A 249 12.97 12.26 -0.09
N SER A 250 11.82 12.92 -0.26
CA SER A 250 11.49 14.16 0.45
C SER A 250 11.17 13.98 1.94
N HIS A 251 10.78 12.77 2.35
CA HIS A 251 10.43 12.44 3.74
C HIS A 251 11.54 11.71 4.48
N LEU A 252 12.32 10.90 3.76
CA LEU A 252 13.45 10.18 4.32
C LEU A 252 14.68 11.08 4.30
N LYS A 253 15.24 11.34 5.50
CA LYS A 253 16.53 12.03 5.64
C LYS A 253 17.63 11.26 4.86
N PRO A 254 18.78 11.86 4.56
CA PRO A 254 19.92 11.09 4.09
C PRO A 254 20.31 10.08 5.18
N PRO A 255 20.61 8.81 4.83
CA PRO A 255 21.22 7.92 5.80
C PRO A 255 22.54 8.56 6.27
N PHE A 256 22.83 8.50 7.57
CA PHE A 256 24.05 9.05 8.17
C PHE A 256 25.29 8.66 7.31
N GLY A 257 25.89 9.62 6.61
CA GLY A 257 27.04 9.38 5.73
C GLY A 257 27.12 10.23 4.47
N GLU A 258 25.99 10.73 3.94
CA GLU A 258 26.02 11.80 2.94
C GLU A 258 26.13 13.14 3.66
N ALA A 259 27.34 13.47 4.10
CA ALA A 259 27.68 14.85 4.36
C ALA A 259 27.31 15.63 3.10
N SER A 260 26.44 16.62 3.25
CA SER A 260 26.26 17.68 2.27
C SER A 260 27.66 18.11 1.83
N ALA A 261 28.05 17.76 0.60
CA ALA A 261 29.17 18.39 -0.05
C ALA A 261 28.80 19.87 -0.09
N GLY A 262 29.35 20.61 0.87
CA GLY A 262 29.17 22.04 0.97
C GLY A 262 29.66 22.63 -0.33
N ILE A 263 28.74 23.26 -1.05
CA ILE A 263 29.10 24.27 -2.03
C ILE A 263 29.65 25.44 -1.21
N LEU A 264 30.98 25.52 -1.16
CA LEU A 264 31.69 26.80 -0.97
C LEU A 264 31.87 27.44 -2.35
#